data_AF-A0A5N4AWP5-F1
#
_entry.id   AF-A0A5N4AWP5-F1
#
_cell.length_a   1.000
_cell.length_b   1.000
_cell.length_c   1.000
_cell.angle_alpha   90.00
_cell.angle_beta   90.00
_cell.angle_gamma   90.00
#
_symmetry.space_group_name_H-M   'P 1'
#
loop_
_entity.id
_entity.type
_entity.pdbx_description
1 polymer ?
#
loop_
_entity_poly.entity_id
_entity_poly.type
_entity_poly.pdbx_seq_one_letter_code
_entity_poly.pdbx_strand_id
1 'polypeptide(L)'
;MVDTIIKLNELNLKLQGKDNPANALLEGVGSLFRKNYFFLLKTWRAHSFKNMKDGFAERFEQFKINKSTLTFIVNPLNTNTNEINIEPFGIDSASLQMQLVDLKTKDLRSGKFTELKSKLEDLEIQKCMHIA
;
A
#
# COMPACT_ATOMS: atom_id res chain seq x y z
N MET A 1 -73.25 14.49 -25.85
CA MET A 1 -72.18 13.48 -25.73
C MET A 1 -70.86 14.02 -26.26
N VAL A 2 -70.81 14.57 -27.48
CA VAL A 2 -69.60 15.18 -28.08
C VAL A 2 -69.05 16.38 -27.28
N ASP A 3 -69.90 17.31 -26.84
CA ASP A 3 -69.47 18.47 -26.02
C ASP A 3 -68.78 18.09 -24.70
N THR A 4 -69.24 17.00 -24.07
CA THR A 4 -68.67 16.52 -22.82
C THR A 4 -67.26 15.96 -23.04
N ILE A 5 -67.03 15.30 -24.19
CA ILE A 5 -65.73 14.76 -24.58
C ILE A 5 -64.73 15.90 -24.83
N ILE A 6 -65.15 16.97 -25.50
CA ILE A 6 -64.30 18.15 -25.76
C ILE A 6 -63.85 18.80 -24.45
N LYS A 7 -64.79 19.04 -23.51
CA LYS A 7 -64.47 19.61 -22.19
C LYS A 7 -63.56 18.71 -21.35
N LEU A 8 -63.74 17.39 -21.43
CA LEU A 8 -62.86 16.44 -20.75
C LEU A 8 -61.43 16.51 -21.28
N ASN A 9 -61.27 16.60 -22.60
CA ASN A 9 -59.96 16.74 -23.24
C ASN A 9 -59.28 18.06 -22.89
N GLU A 10 -60.02 19.18 -22.86
CA GLU A 10 -59.46 20.47 -22.42
C GLU A 10 -58.98 20.44 -20.97
N LEU A 11 -59.74 19.81 -20.07
CA LEU A 11 -59.33 19.65 -18.67
C LEU A 11 -58.10 18.75 -18.55
N ASN A 12 -58.05 17.64 -19.29
CA ASN A 12 -56.89 16.75 -19.31
C ASN A 12 -55.62 17.47 -19.81
N LEU A 13 -55.74 18.27 -20.87
CA LEU A 13 -54.65 19.10 -21.39
C LEU A 13 -54.18 20.15 -20.36
N LYS A 14 -55.09 20.80 -19.64
CA LYS A 14 -54.75 21.76 -18.57
C LYS A 14 -54.07 21.09 -17.38
N LEU A 15 -54.45 19.85 -17.05
CA LEU A 15 -53.83 19.08 -15.98
C LEU A 15 -52.43 18.54 -16.37
N GLN A 16 -52.19 18.26 -17.65
CA GLN A 16 -50.88 17.87 -18.19
C GLN A 16 -49.98 19.07 -18.52
N GLY A 17 -50.55 20.27 -18.61
CA GLY A 17 -49.85 21.50 -18.93
C GLY A 17 -48.74 21.81 -17.93
N LYS A 18 -47.63 22.34 -18.44
CA LYS A 18 -46.46 22.71 -17.63
C LYS A 18 -46.75 23.83 -16.62
N ASP A 19 -47.82 24.58 -16.85
CA ASP A 19 -48.34 25.63 -15.95
C ASP A 19 -49.24 25.09 -14.83
N ASN A 20 -49.49 23.76 -14.79
CA ASN A 20 -50.20 23.14 -13.67
C ASN A 20 -49.33 23.16 -12.40
N PRO A 21 -49.75 23.82 -11.31
CA PRO A 21 -48.99 23.87 -10.07
C PRO A 21 -48.69 22.47 -9.48
N ALA A 22 -49.56 21.48 -9.70
CA ALA A 22 -49.30 20.11 -9.26
C ALA A 22 -48.12 19.47 -10.03
N ASN A 23 -48.01 19.75 -11.33
CA ASN A 23 -46.89 19.28 -12.15
C ASN A 23 -45.58 19.99 -11.78
N ALA A 24 -45.63 21.31 -11.53
CA ALA A 24 -44.48 22.07 -11.04
C ALA A 24 -43.97 21.57 -9.68
N LEU A 25 -44.87 21.17 -8.77
CA LEU A 25 -44.50 20.56 -7.49
C LEU A 25 -43.83 19.19 -7.68
N LEU A 26 -44.37 18.34 -8.56
CA LEU A 26 -43.76 17.03 -8.87
C LEU A 26 -42.37 17.18 -9.48
N GLU A 27 -42.17 18.11 -10.41
CA GLU A 27 -40.85 18.42 -10.98
C GLU A 27 -39.89 18.96 -9.90
N GLY A 28 -40.37 19.85 -9.02
CA GLY A 28 -39.60 20.41 -7.91
C GLY A 28 -39.14 19.34 -6.91
N VAL A 29 -40.04 18.44 -6.53
CA VAL A 29 -39.73 17.30 -5.66
C VAL A 29 -38.73 16.36 -6.35
N GLY A 30 -38.95 16.01 -7.62
CA GLY A 30 -38.01 15.19 -8.39
C GLY A 30 -36.61 15.81 -8.52
N SER A 31 -36.54 17.14 -8.70
CA SER A 31 -35.29 17.90 -8.73
C SER A 31 -34.57 17.88 -7.38
N LEU A 32 -35.31 18.04 -6.28
CA LEU A 32 -34.77 17.96 -4.92
C LEU A 32 -34.19 16.57 -4.62
N PHE A 33 -34.92 15.51 -4.96
CA PHE A 33 -34.42 14.14 -4.84
C PHE A 33 -33.13 13.96 -5.64
N ARG A 34 -33.10 14.38 -6.90
CA ARG A 34 -31.90 14.27 -7.75
C ARG A 34 -30.70 15.00 -7.14
N LYS A 35 -30.90 16.22 -6.63
CA LYS A 35 -29.84 17.01 -5.96
C LYS A 35 -29.33 16.32 -4.70
N ASN A 36 -30.23 15.76 -3.88
CA ASN A 36 -29.86 15.02 -2.68
C ASN A 36 -29.04 13.76 -3.02
N TYR A 37 -29.48 12.96 -3.99
CA TYR A 37 -28.72 11.80 -4.45
C TYR A 37 -27.34 12.18 -4.99
N PHE A 38 -27.25 13.23 -5.79
CA PHE A 38 -25.98 13.71 -6.32
C PHE A 38 -25.02 14.15 -5.22
N PHE A 39 -25.52 14.88 -4.22
CA PHE A 39 -24.73 15.30 -3.07
C PHE A 39 -24.21 14.10 -2.28
N LEU A 40 -25.08 13.14 -1.94
CA LEU A 40 -24.69 11.91 -1.22
C LEU A 40 -23.66 11.10 -2.00
N LEU A 41 -23.80 10.98 -3.32
CA LEU A 41 -22.84 10.26 -4.15
C LEU A 41 -21.46 10.95 -4.15
N LYS A 42 -21.44 12.28 -4.22
CA LYS A 42 -20.20 13.08 -4.16
C LYS A 42 -19.49 12.92 -2.82
N THR A 43 -20.22 13.02 -1.71
CA THR A 43 -19.65 12.90 -0.36
C THR A 43 -19.18 11.48 -0.08
N TRP A 44 -19.98 10.47 -0.44
CA TRP A 44 -19.58 9.07 -0.31
C TRP A 44 -18.31 8.77 -1.11
N ARG A 45 -18.24 9.18 -2.38
CA ARG A 45 -17.05 8.99 -3.21
C ARG A 45 -15.81 9.66 -2.62
N ALA A 46 -15.94 10.89 -2.12
CA ALA A 46 -14.83 11.61 -1.49
C ALA A 46 -14.35 10.88 -0.22
N HIS A 47 -15.28 10.42 0.62
CA HIS A 47 -14.96 9.68 1.84
C HIS A 47 -14.29 8.35 1.54
N SER A 48 -14.84 7.55 0.63
CA SER A 48 -14.27 6.27 0.20
C SER A 48 -12.88 6.46 -0.40
N PHE A 49 -12.68 7.46 -1.25
CA PHE A 49 -11.39 7.74 -1.85
C PHE A 49 -10.35 8.17 -0.79
N LYS A 50 -10.77 9.02 0.17
CA LYS A 50 -9.91 9.40 1.29
C LYS A 50 -9.48 8.17 2.10
N ASN A 51 -10.42 7.31 2.49
CA ASN A 51 -10.12 6.10 3.28
C ASN A 51 -9.19 5.15 2.51
N MET A 52 -9.38 4.99 1.20
CA MET A 52 -8.49 4.19 0.36
C MET A 52 -7.08 4.79 0.32
N LYS A 53 -6.96 6.11 0.13
CA LYS A 53 -5.67 6.80 0.09
C LYS A 53 -4.94 6.68 1.42
N ASP A 54 -5.64 6.91 2.53
CA ASP A 54 -5.06 6.89 3.87
C ASP A 54 -4.66 5.46 4.25
N GLY A 55 -5.51 4.46 3.98
CA GLY A 55 -5.19 3.04 4.22
C GLY A 55 -4.07 2.51 3.32
N PHE A 56 -3.92 3.00 2.09
CA PHE A 56 -2.77 2.69 1.26
C PHE A 56 -1.48 3.29 1.83
N ALA A 57 -1.51 4.56 2.25
CA ALA A 57 -0.35 5.24 2.82
C ALA A 57 0.16 4.51 4.07
N GLU A 58 -0.75 4.13 4.98
CA GLU A 58 -0.41 3.36 6.18
C GLU A 58 0.28 2.02 5.85
N ARG A 59 -0.30 1.22 4.95
CA ARG A 59 0.30 -0.06 4.53
C ARG A 59 1.62 0.13 3.79
N PHE A 60 1.78 1.23 3.05
CA PHE A 60 3.02 1.53 2.34
C PHE A 60 4.16 1.90 3.30
N GLU A 61 3.87 2.61 4.39
CA GLU A 61 4.86 2.84 5.45
C GLU A 61 5.29 1.53 6.12
N GLN A 62 4.34 0.65 6.43
CA GLN A 62 4.64 -0.70 6.96
C GLN A 62 5.50 -1.50 5.96
N PHE A 63 5.21 -1.42 4.67
CA PHE A 63 6.03 -2.07 3.64
C PHE A 63 7.47 -1.54 3.61
N LYS A 64 7.68 -0.23 3.75
CA LYS A 64 9.04 0.35 3.81
C LYS A 64 9.86 -0.21 4.96
N ILE A 65 9.21 -0.45 6.11
CA ILE A 65 9.83 -1.12 7.25
C ILE A 65 10.16 -2.57 6.91
N ASN A 66 9.24 -3.30 6.29
CA ASN A 66 9.49 -4.68 5.87
C ASN A 66 10.57 -4.80 4.77
N LYS A 67 10.83 -3.74 4.00
CA LYS A 67 11.85 -3.73 2.95
C LYS A 67 13.27 -3.91 3.51
N SER A 68 13.61 -3.31 4.65
CA SER A 68 14.92 -3.53 5.29
C SER A 68 15.06 -4.99 5.74
N THR A 69 14.00 -5.57 6.28
CA THR A 69 13.92 -7.00 6.64
C THR A 69 14.07 -7.91 5.41
N LEU A 70 13.43 -7.60 4.28
CA LEU A 70 13.64 -8.34 3.03
C LEU A 70 15.07 -8.20 2.50
N THR A 71 15.67 -7.01 2.63
CA THR A 71 17.06 -6.77 2.23
C THR A 71 18.02 -7.62 3.07
N PHE A 72 17.75 -7.77 4.37
CA PHE A 72 18.49 -8.67 5.26
C PHE A 72 18.39 -10.14 4.83
N ILE A 73 17.21 -10.62 4.41
CA ILE A 73 17.05 -12.01 3.93
C ILE A 73 17.91 -12.26 2.68
N VAL A 74 17.96 -11.29 1.75
CA VAL A 74 18.73 -11.42 0.51
C VAL A 74 20.23 -11.26 0.75
N ASN A 75 20.63 -10.34 1.64
CA ASN A 75 22.03 -10.06 1.91
C ASN A 75 22.26 -9.77 3.42
N PRO A 76 22.36 -10.83 4.25
CA PRO A 76 22.36 -10.70 5.70
C PRO A 76 23.60 -10.01 6.27
N LEU A 77 24.73 -10.10 5.56
CA LEU A 77 26.01 -9.54 6.02
C LEU A 77 26.15 -8.04 5.72
N ASN A 78 25.48 -7.54 4.68
CA ASN A 78 25.61 -6.15 4.22
C ASN A 78 24.48 -5.23 4.72
N THR A 79 23.46 -5.77 5.39
CA THR A 79 22.31 -4.98 5.82
C THR A 79 22.59 -4.30 7.16
N ASN A 80 22.15 -3.03 7.31
CA ASN A 80 22.19 -2.35 8.59
C ASN A 80 21.26 -3.04 9.59
N THR A 81 21.85 -3.68 10.58
CA THR A 81 21.14 -4.50 11.57
C THR A 81 20.26 -3.68 12.49
N ASN A 82 20.52 -2.36 12.60
CA ASN A 82 19.76 -1.44 13.42
C ASN A 82 18.42 -1.03 12.79
N GLU A 83 18.25 -1.25 11.49
CA GLU A 83 17.07 -0.86 10.71
C GLU A 83 16.09 -2.02 10.47
N ILE A 84 16.40 -3.22 10.96
CA ILE A 84 15.56 -4.40 10.76
C ILE A 84 14.45 -4.41 11.81
N ASN A 85 13.19 -4.32 11.37
CA ASN A 85 12.06 -4.56 12.26
C ASN A 85 11.64 -6.03 12.21
N ILE A 86 11.68 -6.68 13.37
CA ILE A 86 11.35 -8.08 13.56
C ILE A 86 10.15 -8.31 14.49
N GLU A 87 9.66 -7.25 15.14
CA GLU A 87 8.49 -7.29 16.02
C GLU A 87 7.26 -7.93 15.34
N PRO A 88 6.93 -7.62 14.07
CA PRO A 88 5.74 -8.19 13.42
C PRO A 88 5.81 -9.71 13.23
N PHE A 89 6.98 -10.31 13.36
CA PHE A 89 7.20 -11.74 13.13
C PHE A 89 7.31 -12.54 14.43
N GLY A 90 7.21 -11.90 15.60
CA GLY A 90 7.33 -12.57 16.89
C GLY A 90 8.71 -13.16 17.17
N ILE A 91 9.75 -12.61 16.54
CA ILE A 91 11.13 -13.06 16.71
C ILE A 91 11.75 -12.32 17.90
N ASP A 92 12.44 -13.07 18.76
CA ASP A 92 13.19 -12.50 19.86
C ASP A 92 14.41 -11.71 19.36
N SER A 93 14.44 -10.41 19.68
CA SER A 93 15.48 -9.49 19.22
C SER A 93 16.85 -9.81 19.81
N ALA A 94 16.90 -10.21 21.08
CA ALA A 94 18.17 -10.56 21.73
C ALA A 94 18.81 -11.79 21.07
N SER A 95 18.02 -12.84 20.81
CA SER A 95 18.47 -14.05 20.13
C SER A 95 18.95 -13.77 18.70
N LEU A 96 18.20 -12.96 17.93
CA LEU A 96 18.62 -12.60 16.57
C LEU A 96 19.93 -11.80 16.57
N GLN A 97 20.08 -10.83 17.48
CA GLN A 97 21.31 -10.06 17.60
C GLN A 97 22.52 -10.94 17.93
N MET A 98 22.36 -11.90 18.86
CA MET A 98 23.43 -12.85 19.19
C MET A 98 23.85 -13.69 17.98
N GLN A 99 22.88 -14.21 17.22
CA GLN A 99 23.16 -15.01 16.01
C GLN A 99 23.88 -14.19 14.94
N LEU A 100 23.54 -12.90 14.83
CA LEU A 100 24.13 -12.02 13.83
C LEU A 100 25.59 -11.63 14.14
N VAL A 101 25.91 -11.45 15.43
CA VAL A 101 27.29 -11.26 15.90
C VAL A 101 28.13 -12.50 15.61
N ASP A 102 27.59 -13.70 15.88
CA ASP A 102 28.27 -14.96 15.58
C ASP A 102 28.53 -15.12 14.06
N LEU A 103 27.53 -14.83 13.23
CA LEU A 103 27.64 -14.92 11.78
C LEU A 103 28.73 -13.99 11.22
N LYS A 104 28.77 -12.71 11.64
CA LYS A 104 29.82 -11.76 11.23
C LYS A 104 31.21 -12.22 11.68
N THR A 105 31.30 -12.78 12.89
CA THR A 105 32.57 -13.27 13.43
C THR A 105 33.08 -14.48 12.65
N LYS A 106 32.19 -15.37 12.22
CA LYS A 106 32.55 -16.52 11.37
C LYS A 106 33.06 -16.10 10.00
N ASP A 107 32.40 -15.15 9.35
CA ASP A 107 32.83 -14.60 8.06
C ASP A 107 34.22 -13.94 8.16
N LEU A 108 34.40 -13.06 9.15
CA LEU A 108 35.69 -12.42 9.43
C LEU A 108 36.81 -13.44 9.71
N ARG A 109 36.51 -14.50 10.49
CA ARG A 109 37.47 -15.58 10.76
C ARG A 109 37.82 -16.31 9.47
N SER A 110 36.85 -16.65 8.63
CA SER A 110 37.10 -17.35 7.36
C SER A 110 37.99 -16.54 6.41
N GLY A 111 37.78 -15.23 6.32
CA GLY A 111 38.62 -14.32 5.54
C GLY A 111 40.07 -14.29 6.04
N LYS A 112 40.27 -14.14 7.35
CA LYS A 112 41.61 -14.16 7.97
C LYS A 112 42.34 -15.48 7.77
N PHE A 113 41.64 -16.61 7.87
CA PHE A 113 42.24 -17.93 7.61
C PHE A 113 42.60 -18.11 6.14
N THR A 114 41.80 -17.59 5.23
CA THR A 114 42.09 -17.61 3.77
C THR A 114 43.34 -16.77 3.46
N GLU A 115 43.43 -15.57 4.02
CA GLU A 115 44.62 -14.70 3.87
C GLU A 115 45.87 -15.33 4.51
N LEU A 116 45.74 -15.95 5.68
CA LEU A 116 46.85 -16.66 6.31
C LEU A 116 47.33 -17.83 5.46
N LYS A 117 46.40 -18.58 4.87
CA LYS A 117 46.70 -19.70 3.99
C LYS A 117 47.48 -19.22 2.76
N SER A 118 47.04 -18.16 2.08
CA SER A 118 47.75 -17.65 0.89
C SER A 118 49.16 -17.17 1.23
N LYS A 119 49.32 -16.47 2.37
CA LYS A 119 50.65 -16.04 2.85
C LYS A 119 51.57 -17.23 3.13
N LEU A 120 51.03 -18.36 3.60
CA LEU A 120 51.82 -19.56 3.86
C LEU A 120 52.25 -20.24 2.56
N GLU A 121 51.36 -20.32 1.57
CA GLU A 121 51.65 -20.85 0.23
C GLU A 121 52.71 -20.01 -0.49
N ASP A 122 52.61 -18.68 -0.44
CA ASP A 122 53.61 -17.77 -1.02
C ASP A 122 54.99 -17.96 -0.39
N LEU A 123 55.04 -18.14 0.94
CA LEU A 123 56.28 -18.37 1.67
C LEU A 123 56.91 -19.72 1.30
N GLU A 124 56.10 -20.75 1.12
CA GLU A 124 56.55 -22.06 0.65
C GLU A 124 57.16 -21.96 -0.76
N ILE A 125 56.48 -21.27 -1.68
CA ILE A 125 56.96 -21.02 -3.04
C ILE A 125 58.30 -20.26 -3.02
N GLN A 126 58.39 -19.18 -2.24
CA GLN A 126 59.61 -18.39 -2.11
C GLN A 126 60.77 -19.24 -1.59
N LYS A 127 60.52 -20.10 -0.60
CA LYS A 127 61.53 -20.99 -0.04
C LYS A 127 62.00 -22.02 -1.06
N CYS A 128 61.11 -22.57 -1.88
CA CYS A 128 61.47 -23.46 -2.98
C CYS A 128 62.34 -22.77 -4.04
N MET A 129 62.07 -21.50 -4.36
CA MET A 129 62.87 -20.75 -5.35
C MET A 129 64.30 -20.43 -4.88
N HIS A 130 64.51 -20.27 -3.57
CA HIS A 130 65.85 -19.98 -3.01
C HIS A 130 66.72 -21.22 -2.78
N ILE A 131 66.18 -22.43 -2.98
CA ILE A 131 66.89 -23.71 -2.76
C ILE A 131 67.34 -24.35 -4.10
N ALA A 132 66.87 -23.85 -5.25
CA ALA A 132 67.30 -24.26 -6.59
C ALA A 132 68.53 -23.47 -7.07
#